data_AF-A0A2M8N535-F1
#
_entry.id   AF-A0A2M8N535-F1
#
_cell.length_a   1.000
_cell.length_b   1.000
_cell.length_c   1.000
_cell.angle_alpha   90.00
_cell.angle_beta   90.00
_cell.angle_gamma   90.00
#
_symmetry.space_group_name_H-M   'P 1'
#
loop_
_entity.id
_entity.type
_entity.pdbx_description
1 polymer ?
#
loop_
_entity_poly.entity_id
_entity_poly.type
_entity_poly.pdbx_seq_one_letter_code
_entity_poly.pdbx_strand_id
1 'polypeptide(L)'
;MMLGGLPFVLYVRLVTKGSFNILHDDQVKVYLGILSIVTLALVLYLVMNDHMALEYSVVAALFNVVSVVTTTGYATTDYTLWGAFPLVVFFFITYLGGCAGSTAGGAKTMRLIVGYQVFKLQMLKLIS
;
A
#
# COMPACT_ATOMS: atom_id res chain seq x y z
N MET A 1 11.32 -5.16 -0.43
CA MET A 1 10.28 -4.65 0.48
C MET A 1 8.89 -4.97 -0.03
N MET A 2 8.48 -4.44 -1.20
CA MET A 2 7.14 -4.68 -1.77
C MET A 2 6.72 -6.15 -1.81
N LEU A 3 7.59 -7.03 -2.31
CA LEU A 3 7.38 -8.48 -2.35
C LEU A 3 7.21 -9.09 -0.94
N GLY A 4 8.05 -8.70 0.02
CA GLY A 4 7.92 -9.17 1.41
C GLY A 4 6.60 -8.77 2.10
N GLY A 5 5.89 -7.77 1.55
CA GLY A 5 4.54 -7.39 1.98
C GLY A 5 3.41 -8.27 1.43
N LEU A 6 3.69 -9.21 0.52
CA LEU A 6 2.72 -10.17 -0.01
C LEU A 6 2.50 -11.36 0.93
N PRO A 7 1.35 -12.08 0.85
CA PRO A 7 1.11 -13.25 1.68
C PRO A 7 2.16 -14.36 1.44
N PHE A 8 2.76 -14.89 2.51
CA PHE A 8 3.73 -15.99 2.42
C PHE A 8 3.16 -17.25 1.73
N VAL A 9 1.85 -17.45 1.82
CA VAL A 9 1.14 -18.55 1.15
C VAL A 9 1.34 -18.53 -0.38
N LEU A 10 1.48 -17.36 -1.00
CA LEU A 10 1.74 -17.27 -2.45
C LEU A 10 3.13 -17.81 -2.81
N TYR A 11 4.13 -17.56 -1.97
CA TYR A 11 5.49 -18.10 -2.15
C TYR A 11 5.51 -19.61 -1.96
N VAL A 12 4.82 -20.11 -0.94
CA VAL A 12 4.68 -21.57 -0.72
C VAL A 12 3.97 -22.21 -1.92
N ARG A 13 2.92 -21.59 -2.45
CA ARG A 13 2.22 -22.09 -3.65
C ARG A 13 3.10 -22.08 -4.90
N LEU A 14 3.95 -21.07 -5.07
CA LEU A 14 4.91 -21.03 -6.16
C LEU A 14 5.89 -22.20 -6.08
N VAL A 15 6.46 -22.45 -4.89
CA VAL A 15 7.44 -23.54 -4.71
C VAL A 15 6.79 -24.92 -4.83
N THR A 16 5.58 -25.11 -4.32
CA THR A 16 4.91 -26.43 -4.28
C THR A 16 4.14 -26.77 -5.54
N LYS A 17 3.58 -25.77 -6.24
CA LYS A 17 2.67 -25.96 -7.39
C LYS A 17 3.13 -25.25 -8.66
N GLY A 18 4.28 -24.56 -8.64
CA GLY A 18 4.76 -23.76 -9.79
C GLY A 18 3.88 -22.57 -10.14
N SER A 19 2.90 -22.21 -9.31
CA SER A 19 1.91 -21.17 -9.62
C SER A 19 2.06 -19.97 -8.69
N PHE A 20 2.44 -18.83 -9.26
CA PHE A 20 2.49 -17.54 -8.57
C PHE A 20 1.37 -16.63 -9.06
N ASN A 21 0.13 -17.08 -8.92
CA ASN A 21 -1.03 -16.34 -9.43
C ASN A 21 -1.44 -15.21 -8.48
N ILE A 22 -0.76 -14.07 -8.59
CA ILE A 22 -0.94 -12.89 -7.76
C ILE A 22 -2.31 -12.22 -8.00
N LEU A 23 -2.81 -12.27 -9.24
CA LEU A 23 -4.00 -11.54 -9.67
C LEU A 23 -5.32 -12.12 -9.13
N HIS A 24 -5.29 -13.37 -8.64
CA HIS A 24 -6.46 -14.00 -8.03
C HIS A 24 -6.65 -13.64 -6.55
N ASP A 25 -5.64 -13.08 -5.89
CA ASP A 25 -5.70 -12.76 -4.46
C ASP A 25 -6.23 -11.33 -4.24
N ASP A 26 -7.38 -11.20 -3.59
CA ASP A 26 -7.99 -9.91 -3.29
C ASP A 26 -7.10 -9.04 -2.38
N GLN A 27 -6.33 -9.63 -1.46
CA GLN A 27 -5.40 -8.86 -0.62
C GLN A 27 -4.30 -8.24 -1.47
N VAL A 28 -3.76 -9.00 -2.43
CA VAL A 28 -2.69 -8.46 -3.26
C VAL A 28 -3.20 -7.38 -4.21
N LYS A 29 -4.39 -7.56 -4.80
CA LYS A 29 -5.01 -6.52 -5.64
C LYS A 29 -5.21 -5.22 -4.88
N VAL A 30 -5.75 -5.28 -3.66
CA VAL A 30 -5.96 -4.10 -2.83
C VAL A 30 -4.62 -3.48 -2.39
N TYR A 31 -3.66 -4.30 -1.97
CA TYR A 31 -2.32 -3.84 -1.59
C TYR A 31 -1.59 -3.12 -2.72
N LEU A 32 -1.55 -3.71 -3.91
CA LEU A 32 -0.94 -3.08 -5.09
C LEU A 32 -1.72 -1.84 -5.51
N GLY A 33 -3.06 -1.87 -5.45
CA GLY A 33 -3.90 -0.71 -5.72
C GLY A 33 -3.59 0.47 -4.79
N ILE A 34 -3.45 0.23 -3.48
CA ILE A 34 -3.06 1.25 -2.51
C ILE A 34 -1.69 1.83 -2.87
N LEU A 35 -0.69 0.97 -3.11
CA LEU A 35 0.66 1.42 -3.47
C LEU A 35 0.65 2.29 -4.73
N SER A 36 -0.06 1.86 -5.77
CA SER A 36 -0.15 2.58 -7.04
C SER A 36 -0.87 3.92 -6.89
N ILE A 37 -2.05 3.95 -6.25
CA ILE A 37 -2.86 5.17 -6.08
C ILE A 37 -2.11 6.20 -5.23
N VAL A 38 -1.55 5.78 -4.10
CA VAL A 38 -0.83 6.68 -3.19
C VAL A 38 0.44 7.21 -3.85
N THR A 39 1.21 6.34 -4.50
CA THR A 39 2.42 6.76 -5.22
C THR A 39 2.07 7.77 -6.31
N LEU A 40 1.04 7.50 -7.13
CA LEU A 40 0.62 8.41 -8.19
C LEU A 40 0.18 9.77 -7.63
N ALA A 41 -0.61 9.78 -6.55
CA ALA A 41 -1.04 11.02 -5.90
C ALA A 41 0.15 11.85 -5.39
N LEU A 42 1.15 11.21 -4.77
CA LEU A 42 2.35 11.90 -4.30
C LEU A 42 3.26 12.37 -5.44
N VAL A 43 3.41 11.59 -6.51
CA VAL A 43 4.18 12.02 -7.70
C VAL A 43 3.56 13.27 -8.31
N LEU A 44 2.24 13.27 -8.52
CA LEU A 44 1.54 14.43 -9.06
C LEU A 44 1.71 15.65 -8.14
N TYR A 45 1.58 15.44 -6.83
CA TYR A 45 1.79 16.51 -5.85
C TYR A 45 3.20 17.10 -5.92
N LEU A 46 4.25 16.27 -5.93
CA LEU A 46 5.65 16.71 -5.93
C LEU A 46 6.04 17.45 -7.22
N VAL A 47 5.52 16.98 -8.37
CA VAL A 47 5.78 17.64 -9.66
C VAL A 47 5.07 19.00 -9.73
N MET A 48 3.84 19.09 -9.23
CA MET A 48 3.02 20.31 -9.34
C MET A 48 3.39 21.37 -8.31
N ASN A 49 3.72 21.00 -7.07
CA ASN A 49 3.91 21.94 -5.96
C ASN A 49 5.39 22.20 -5.65
N ASP A 50 6.24 21.17 -5.69
CA ASP A 50 7.67 21.29 -5.37
C ASP A 50 8.55 21.43 -6.62
N HIS A 51 7.94 21.45 -7.81
CA HIS A 51 8.60 21.55 -9.12
C HIS A 51 9.75 20.54 -9.31
N MET A 52 9.64 19.37 -8.66
CA MET A 52 10.65 18.33 -8.76
C MET A 52 10.60 17.66 -10.13
N ALA A 53 11.76 17.18 -10.60
CA ALA A 53 11.83 16.38 -11.82
C ALA A 53 10.94 15.13 -11.70
N LEU A 54 10.24 14.78 -12.78
CA LEU A 54 9.29 13.65 -12.79
C LEU A 54 9.97 12.33 -12.38
N GLU A 55 11.14 12.04 -12.96
CA GLU A 55 11.89 10.82 -12.68
C GLU A 55 12.26 10.69 -11.20
N TYR A 56 12.74 11.79 -10.61
CA TYR A 56 13.07 11.86 -9.19
C TYR A 56 11.83 11.68 -8.31
N SER A 57 10.73 12.36 -8.67
CA SER A 57 9.46 12.30 -7.93
C SER A 57 8.89 10.88 -7.90
N VAL A 58 8.94 10.17 -9.03
CA VAL A 58 8.49 8.77 -9.14
C VAL A 58 9.29 7.86 -8.21
N VAL A 59 10.62 7.93 -8.28
CA VAL A 59 11.48 7.06 -7.46
C VAL A 59 11.34 7.39 -5.97
N ALA A 60 11.38 8.67 -5.61
CA ALA A 60 11.27 9.12 -4.22
C ALA A 60 9.90 8.76 -3.62
N ALA A 61 8.80 9.03 -4.32
CA ALA A 61 7.47 8.68 -3.84
C ALA A 61 7.31 7.16 -3.72
N LEU A 62 7.65 6.40 -4.76
CA LEU A 62 7.47 4.95 -4.76
C LEU A 62 8.26 4.28 -3.63
N PHE A 63 9.53 4.66 -3.44
CA PHE A 63 10.38 4.07 -2.41
C PHE A 63 9.81 4.32 -1.01
N ASN A 64 9.50 5.58 -0.69
CA ASN A 64 9.00 5.95 0.63
C ASN A 64 7.61 5.34 0.90
N VAL A 65 6.71 5.34 -0.09
CA VAL A 65 5.38 4.71 0.04
C VAL A 65 5.50 3.22 0.30
N VAL A 66 6.29 2.50 -0.50
CA VAL A 66 6.53 1.07 -0.29
C VAL A 66 7.13 0.83 1.09
N SER A 67 8.08 1.64 1.51
CA SER A 67 8.73 1.52 2.82
C SER A 67 7.78 1.66 4.00
N VAL A 68 6.95 2.70 3.97
CA VAL A 68 6.00 3.00 5.04
C VAL A 68 4.89 1.96 5.08
N VAL A 69 4.30 1.61 3.93
CA VAL A 69 3.21 0.62 3.87
C VAL A 69 3.71 -0.78 4.26
N THR A 70 4.92 -1.16 3.88
CA THR A 70 5.50 -2.45 4.30
C THR A 70 6.07 -2.42 5.72
N THR A 71 5.92 -1.29 6.43
CA THR A 71 6.48 -1.02 7.76
C THR A 71 7.97 -1.34 7.86
N THR A 72 8.71 -1.14 6.76
CA THR A 72 10.16 -1.34 6.75
C THR A 72 10.86 -0.16 7.44
N GLY A 73 10.32 1.05 7.30
CA GLY A 73 10.80 2.23 8.02
C GLY A 73 12.05 2.91 7.42
N TYR A 74 12.46 2.54 6.20
CA TYR A 74 13.47 3.29 5.45
C TYR A 74 12.88 4.56 4.83
N ALA A 75 13.72 5.59 4.67
CA ALA A 75 13.38 6.80 3.94
C ALA A 75 14.56 7.18 3.03
N THR A 76 14.31 7.39 1.74
CA THR A 76 15.33 7.90 0.80
C THR A 76 15.47 9.42 0.91
N THR A 77 14.36 10.07 1.26
CA THR A 77 14.24 11.53 1.37
C THR A 77 13.41 11.83 2.60
N ASP A 78 13.63 13.00 3.19
CA ASP A 78 12.81 13.47 4.29
C ASP A 78 11.45 13.94 3.75
N TYR A 79 10.47 13.02 3.73
CA TYR A 79 9.12 13.29 3.28
C TYR A 79 8.32 14.19 4.23
N THR A 80 8.85 14.50 5.42
CA THR A 80 8.23 15.47 6.34
C THR A 80 8.35 16.90 5.82
N LEU A 81 9.29 17.14 4.91
CA LEU A 81 9.53 18.43 4.27
C LEU A 81 8.70 18.65 3.00
N TRP A 82 7.96 17.64 2.53
CA TRP A 82 7.14 17.72 1.30
C TRP A 82 5.80 18.45 1.51
N GLY A 83 5.62 19.10 2.66
CA GLY A 83 4.41 19.82 3.02
C GLY A 83 3.33 18.97 3.70
N ALA A 84 2.20 19.61 3.99
CA ALA A 84 1.17 19.04 4.84
C ALA A 84 0.45 17.83 4.21
N PHE A 85 0.21 17.86 2.90
CA PHE A 85 -0.53 16.80 2.23
C PHE A 85 0.23 15.46 2.26
N PRO A 86 1.50 15.36 1.81
CA PRO A 86 2.26 14.13 1.92
C PRO A 86 2.40 13.63 3.36
N LEU A 87 2.62 14.52 4.32
CA LEU A 87 2.75 14.15 5.74
C LEU A 87 1.48 13.45 6.27
N VAL A 88 0.30 14.00 5.96
CA VAL A 88 -0.99 13.39 6.34
C VAL A 88 -1.21 12.06 5.62
N VAL A 89 -0.87 11.98 4.33
CA VAL A 89 -0.95 10.72 3.57
C VAL A 89 -0.06 9.65 4.19
N PHE A 90 1.21 9.97 4.50
CA PHE A 90 2.14 9.05 5.14
C PHE A 90 1.65 8.59 6.51
N PHE A 91 1.05 9.49 7.30
CA PHE A 91 0.44 9.15 8.59
C PHE A 91 -0.65 8.08 8.44
N PHE A 92 -1.58 8.23 7.49
CA PHE A 92 -2.64 7.25 7.28
C PHE A 92 -2.13 5.92 6.71
N ILE A 93 -1.23 5.96 5.72
CA ILE A 93 -0.76 4.72 5.07
C ILE A 93 0.15 3.88 5.97
N THR A 94 0.79 4.51 6.98
CA THR A 94 1.54 3.80 8.04
C THR A 94 0.65 2.78 8.76
N TYR A 95 -0.65 3.08 8.92
CA TYR A 95 -1.60 2.17 9.57
C TYR A 95 -2.01 0.99 8.68
N LEU A 96 -2.09 1.16 7.36
CA LEU A 96 -2.65 0.16 6.44
C LEU A 96 -1.86 -1.16 6.46
N GLY A 97 -0.53 -1.08 6.45
CA GLY A 97 0.34 -2.25 6.46
C GLY A 97 0.31 -3.09 5.17
N GLY A 98 1.04 -4.20 5.16
CA GLY A 98 1.03 -5.18 4.07
C GLY A 98 -0.08 -6.22 4.18
N CYS A 99 0.01 -7.29 3.39
CA CYS A 99 -0.98 -8.38 3.41
C CYS A 99 -0.90 -9.22 4.70
N ALA A 100 -1.95 -10.01 4.98
CA ALA A 100 -1.93 -10.96 6.09
C ALA A 100 -0.93 -12.09 5.83
N GLY A 101 -0.22 -12.52 6.87
CA GLY A 101 0.83 -13.54 6.74
C GLY A 101 2.02 -13.09 5.90
N SER A 102 2.40 -11.81 5.96
CA SER A 102 3.60 -11.22 5.36
C SER A 102 4.53 -10.66 6.45
N THR A 103 5.73 -10.17 6.09
CA THR A 103 6.67 -9.57 7.07
C THR A 103 6.29 -8.18 7.56
N ALA A 104 5.31 -7.54 6.92
CA ALA A 104 4.87 -6.20 7.30
C ALA A 104 4.11 -6.21 8.65
N GLY A 105 4.00 -5.06 9.32
CA GLY A 105 3.14 -4.83 10.47
C GLY A 105 1.81 -4.17 10.09
N GLY A 106 1.22 -3.42 11.03
CA GLY A 106 0.05 -2.57 10.81
C GLY A 106 -1.30 -3.27 10.94
N ALA A 107 -2.36 -2.63 10.43
CA ALA A 107 -3.73 -3.16 10.44
C ALA A 107 -3.89 -4.37 9.53
N LYS A 108 -3.03 -4.49 8.52
CA LYS A 108 -3.06 -5.48 7.44
C LYS A 108 -4.19 -5.26 6.45
N THR A 109 -3.89 -5.45 5.16
CA THR A 109 -4.86 -5.29 4.06
C THR A 109 -6.13 -6.12 4.26
N MET A 110 -6.03 -7.30 4.88
CA MET A 110 -7.17 -8.16 5.18
C MET A 110 -8.24 -7.44 6.02
N ARG A 111 -7.82 -6.71 7.08
CA ARG A 111 -8.79 -6.04 7.96
C ARG A 111 -9.58 -4.95 7.23
N LEU A 112 -8.96 -4.28 6.26
CA LEU A 112 -9.64 -3.28 5.41
C LEU A 112 -10.69 -3.94 4.54
N ILE A 113 -10.35 -5.07 3.91
CA ILE A 113 -11.27 -5.82 3.05
C ILE A 113 -12.48 -6.31 3.86
N VAL A 114 -12.26 -6.94 5.02
CA VAL A 114 -13.35 -7.42 5.87
C VAL A 114 -14.17 -6.26 6.44
N GLY A 115 -13.52 -5.18 6.87
CA GLY A 115 -14.22 -3.98 7.33
C GLY A 115 -15.16 -3.41 6.26
N TYR A 116 -14.68 -3.31 5.01
CA TYR A 116 -15.49 -2.87 3.88
C TYR A 116 -16.65 -3.84 3.57
N GLN A 117 -16.40 -5.15 3.60
CA GLN A 117 -17.43 -6.16 3.37
C GLN A 117 -18.53 -6.09 4.45
N VAL A 118 -18.16 -6.00 5.72
CA VAL A 118 -19.11 -5.86 6.83
C VAL A 118 -19.90 -4.56 6.71
N PHE A 119 -19.23 -3.44 6.41
CA PHE A 119 -19.89 -2.16 6.19
C PHE A 119 -20.92 -2.23 5.05
N LYS A 120 -20.54 -2.81 3.91
CA LYS A 120 -21.42 -2.99 2.77
C LYS A 120 -22.65 -3.84 3.12
N LEU A 121 -22.44 -4.96 3.82
CA LEU A 121 -23.54 -5.82 4.26
C LEU A 121 -24.51 -5.09 5.19
N GLN A 122 -23.99 -4.31 6.14
CA GLN A 122 -24.80 -3.55 7.08
C GLN A 122 -25.60 -2.44 6.38
N MET A 123 -24.99 -1.74 5.43
CA MET A 123 -25.68 -0.74 4.62
C MET A 123 -26.82 -1.35 3.80
N LEU A 124 -26.58 -2.50 3.16
CA LEU A 124 -27.63 -3.18 2.40
C LEU A 124 -28.79 -3.63 3.28
N LYS A 125 -28.52 -4.12 4.50
CA LYS A 125 -29.54 -4.51 5.47
C LYS A 125 -30.40 -3.33 5.97
N LEU A 126 -29.85 -2.12 5.97
CA LEU A 126 -30.61 -0.90 6.33
C LEU A 126 -31.54 -0.43 5.20
N ILE A 127 -31.27 -0.84 3.96
CA ILE A 127 -32.01 -0.42 2.77
C ILE A 127 -33.08 -1.45 2.39
N SER A 128 -32.90 -2.73 2.74
CA SER A 128 -33.86 -3.83 2.56
C SER A 128 -34.90 -3.89 3.68
#